data_AF-A0A1G8GR43-F1
#
_entry.id   AF-A0A1G8GR43-F1
#
_cell.length_a   1.000
_cell.length_b   1.000
_cell.length_c   1.000
_cell.angle_alpha   90.00
_cell.angle_beta   90.00
_cell.angle_gamma   90.00
#
_symmetry.space_group_name_H-M   'P 1'
#
loop_
_entity.id
_entity.type
_entity.pdbx_description
1 polymer ?
#
loop_
_entity_poly.entity_id
_entity_poly.type
_entity_poly.pdbx_seq_one_letter_code
_entity_poly.pdbx_strand_id
1 'polypeptide(L)'
;MSKPAEQLHEIVDLSTGAEEAGKRAGGSNRIGLLSVALLGIIFIISPEIIGNAFTSMLDKVKPIVVDIFLMGNVGVSIILSVMVGRALERMGFTDALIRLFVPLANRMKINPAVVIPGVYNILGDINAAGRIGGPIMKQAGATRDEQCIAIATMVQSQQSFSCFMLGLIALSLAGINAFPVVLCAVFAPLVIVPFVLSRTIYRNTRAVALKDLPSFTPKTPPFQTIFQGAREGAELLFLLVIPAIAVIYSLIGLLDYIGVWKPFEQSLSGFLGFVGVHPGTGITAIMASPTLAMGQLQEIAASIDPRLVVGAFVLAASGLPLSDVLGQIPAIWSVNSDVTAREALTAAIIGIIMRFITVTIIAFGLTPLLV
;
A
#
# COMPACT_ATOMS: atom_id res chain seq x y z
N MET A 1 36.24 -40.62 4.13
CA MET A 1 37.31 -40.25 5.08
C MET A 1 38.36 -39.43 4.35
N SER A 2 38.15 -38.12 4.30
CA SER A 2 39.08 -37.10 3.79
C SER A 2 39.58 -36.27 4.98
N LYS A 3 40.76 -35.68 4.84
CA LYS A 3 41.78 -35.49 5.89
C LYS A 3 41.48 -34.33 6.86
N PRO A 4 41.83 -34.45 8.16
CA PRO A 4 41.76 -33.38 9.17
C PRO A 4 42.62 -32.12 8.91
N ALA A 5 43.41 -32.08 7.84
CA ALA A 5 44.35 -30.99 7.57
C ALA A 5 43.71 -29.77 6.88
N GLU A 6 42.61 -29.95 6.15
CA GLU A 6 41.92 -28.84 5.46
C GLU A 6 41.10 -27.98 6.46
N GLN A 7 40.55 -28.58 7.51
CA GLN A 7 39.82 -27.84 8.56
C GLN A 7 40.72 -26.96 9.43
N LEU A 8 42.01 -27.27 9.54
CA LEU A 8 42.97 -26.47 10.30
C LEU A 8 43.37 -25.18 9.54
N HIS A 9 43.35 -25.18 8.22
CA HIS A 9 43.62 -23.96 7.42
C HIS A 9 42.48 -22.94 7.50
N GLU A 10 41.23 -23.40 7.57
CA GLU A 10 40.04 -22.52 7.73
C GLU A 10 40.01 -21.81 9.10
N ILE A 11 40.53 -22.46 10.14
CA ILE A 11 40.57 -21.89 11.50
C ILE A 11 41.68 -20.84 11.64
N VAL A 12 42.79 -20.95 10.90
CA VAL A 12 43.88 -19.96 10.90
C VAL A 12 43.49 -18.70 10.12
N ASP A 13 42.70 -18.84 9.05
CA ASP A 13 42.26 -17.70 8.22
C ASP A 13 41.15 -16.83 8.85
N LEU A 14 40.49 -17.32 9.90
CA LEU A 14 39.57 -16.50 10.71
C LEU A 14 40.30 -15.41 11.49
N SER A 15 41.58 -15.60 11.82
CA SER A 15 42.38 -14.61 12.55
C SER A 15 42.78 -13.43 11.66
N THR A 16 43.17 -13.70 10.41
CA THR A 16 43.51 -12.72 9.38
C THR A 16 42.27 -12.03 8.81
N GLY A 17 41.17 -12.78 8.59
CA GLY A 17 39.89 -12.24 8.14
C GLY A 17 39.22 -11.32 9.17
N ALA A 18 39.37 -11.60 10.47
CA ALA A 18 38.88 -10.72 11.54
C ALA A 18 39.65 -9.39 11.61
N GLU A 19 40.96 -9.41 11.31
CA GLU A 19 41.82 -8.22 11.32
C GLU A 19 41.56 -7.29 10.12
N GLU A 20 41.25 -7.87 8.95
CA GLU A 20 40.83 -7.10 7.77
C GLU A 20 39.36 -6.63 7.85
N ALA A 21 38.46 -7.43 8.42
CA ALA A 21 37.08 -7.03 8.71
C ALA A 21 37.02 -5.88 9.72
N GLY A 22 37.92 -5.85 10.70
CA GLY A 22 38.05 -4.75 11.67
C GLY A 22 38.48 -3.41 11.04
N LYS A 23 39.23 -3.43 9.93
CA LYS A 23 39.71 -2.22 9.24
C LYS A 23 38.72 -1.63 8.23
N ARG A 24 37.79 -2.43 7.69
CA ARG A 24 36.68 -1.97 6.82
C ARG A 24 35.35 -1.75 7.54
N ALA A 25 35.34 -1.92 8.86
CA ALA A 25 34.19 -1.79 9.75
C ALA A 25 33.81 -0.32 10.00
N GLY A 26 33.26 0.35 8.98
CA GLY A 26 32.49 1.59 9.17
C GLY A 26 31.31 1.39 10.13
N GLY A 27 30.74 2.49 10.65
CA GLY A 27 29.74 2.61 11.73
C GLY A 27 28.76 1.46 12.03
N SER A 28 28.34 0.66 11.04
CA SER A 28 27.47 -0.52 11.19
C SER A 28 28.00 -1.58 12.17
N ASN A 29 29.29 -1.90 12.15
CA ASN A 29 29.86 -2.91 13.06
C ASN A 29 29.86 -2.47 14.53
N ARG A 30 29.97 -1.15 14.79
CA ARG A 30 29.88 -0.62 16.15
C ARG A 30 28.46 -0.73 16.70
N ILE A 31 27.45 -0.50 15.85
CA ILE A 31 26.03 -0.66 16.22
C ILE A 31 25.72 -2.14 16.50
N GLY A 32 26.23 -3.05 15.67
CA GLY A 32 26.11 -4.48 15.90
C GLY A 32 26.74 -4.92 17.22
N LEU A 33 27.97 -4.48 17.49
CA LEU A 33 28.67 -4.80 18.75
C LEU A 33 27.96 -4.23 19.98
N LEU A 34 27.45 -2.99 19.88
CA LEU A 34 26.62 -2.36 20.92
C LEU A 34 25.32 -3.14 21.17
N SER A 35 24.66 -3.57 20.10
CA SER A 35 23.40 -4.33 20.21
C SER A 35 23.62 -5.67 20.90
N VAL A 36 24.70 -6.38 20.54
CA VAL A 36 25.09 -7.64 21.19
C VAL A 36 25.45 -7.42 22.66
N ALA A 37 26.24 -6.39 22.98
CA ALA A 37 26.60 -6.07 24.36
C ALA A 37 25.36 -5.72 25.20
N LEU A 38 24.44 -4.92 24.66
CA LEU A 38 23.20 -4.51 25.33
C LEU A 38 22.27 -5.70 25.56
N LEU A 39 22.06 -6.53 24.53
CA LEU A 39 21.28 -7.77 24.65
C LEU A 39 21.92 -8.76 25.64
N GLY A 40 23.25 -8.86 25.65
CA GLY A 40 23.99 -9.68 26.60
C GLY A 40 23.81 -9.21 28.05
N ILE A 41 23.86 -7.89 28.29
CA ILE A 41 23.59 -7.30 29.61
C ILE A 41 22.14 -7.58 30.04
N ILE A 42 21.16 -7.36 29.15
CA ILE A 42 19.74 -7.63 29.44
C ILE A 42 19.54 -9.12 29.74
N PHE A 43 20.18 -10.01 28.98
CA PHE A 43 20.07 -11.45 29.17
C PHE A 43 20.62 -11.90 30.53
N ILE A 44 21.72 -11.31 31.01
CA ILE A 44 22.30 -11.62 32.33
C ILE A 44 21.43 -11.08 33.46
N ILE A 45 20.84 -9.89 33.31
CA ILE A 45 20.07 -9.23 34.37
C ILE A 45 18.63 -9.77 34.45
N SER A 46 17.97 -9.99 33.32
CA SER A 46 16.57 -10.41 33.26
C SER A 46 16.26 -11.09 31.91
N PRO A 47 16.57 -12.39 31.77
CA PRO A 47 16.32 -13.13 30.53
C PRO A 47 14.83 -13.16 30.14
N GLU A 48 13.95 -13.04 31.13
CA GLU A 48 12.50 -12.92 30.96
C GLU A 48 12.11 -11.72 30.09
N ILE A 49 12.87 -10.62 30.09
CA ILE A 49 12.55 -9.44 29.29
C ILE A 49 12.60 -9.75 27.80
N ILE A 50 13.60 -10.52 27.37
CA ILE A 50 13.77 -10.90 25.96
C ILE A 50 12.69 -11.90 25.56
N GLY A 51 12.43 -12.90 26.42
CA GLY A 51 11.39 -13.90 26.19
C GLY A 51 9.98 -13.31 26.12
N ASN A 52 9.65 -12.38 27.02
CA ASN A 52 8.35 -11.71 27.07
C ASN A 52 8.18 -10.73 25.91
N ALA A 53 9.25 -10.01 25.52
CA ALA A 53 9.22 -9.17 24.33
C ALA A 53 8.91 -9.98 23.06
N PHE A 54 9.60 -11.12 22.86
CA PHE A 54 9.32 -12.00 21.73
C PHE A 54 7.92 -12.62 21.79
N THR A 55 7.48 -13.04 22.98
CA THR A 55 6.12 -13.57 23.18
C THR A 55 5.06 -12.52 22.81
N SER A 56 5.23 -11.26 23.23
CA SER A 56 4.34 -10.16 22.85
C SER A 56 4.29 -9.93 21.34
N MET A 57 5.43 -10.04 20.66
CA MET A 57 5.49 -9.98 19.19
C MET A 57 4.69 -11.13 18.56
N LEU A 58 4.89 -12.36 19.03
CA LEU A 58 4.19 -13.55 18.52
C LEU A 58 2.69 -13.49 18.75
N ASP A 59 2.25 -13.11 19.95
CA ASP A 59 0.83 -13.02 20.31
C ASP A 59 0.09 -11.98 19.46
N LYS A 60 0.79 -10.93 19.03
CA LYS A 60 0.24 -9.92 18.12
C LYS A 60 0.17 -10.41 16.67
N VAL A 61 1.17 -11.16 16.21
CA VAL A 61 1.29 -11.60 14.80
C VAL A 61 0.45 -12.83 14.49
N LYS A 62 0.46 -13.84 15.36
CA LYS A 62 -0.17 -15.14 15.13
C LYS A 62 -1.65 -15.06 14.70
N PRO A 63 -2.55 -14.33 15.41
CA PRO A 63 -3.96 -14.30 15.02
C PRO A 63 -4.15 -13.65 13.65
N ILE A 64 -3.32 -12.67 13.29
CA ILE A 64 -3.42 -12.02 11.99
C ILE A 64 -2.96 -12.98 10.88
N VAL A 65 -1.77 -13.55 11.02
CA VAL A 65 -1.20 -14.41 9.97
C VAL A 65 -1.99 -15.71 9.82
N VAL A 66 -2.26 -16.40 10.92
CA VAL A 66 -2.90 -17.71 10.86
C VAL A 66 -4.40 -17.57 10.67
N ASP A 67 -5.09 -16.89 11.57
CA ASP A 67 -6.54 -16.94 11.61
C ASP A 67 -7.16 -16.10 10.48
N ILE A 68 -6.57 -14.96 10.13
CA ILE A 68 -7.13 -14.07 9.09
C ILE A 68 -6.62 -14.41 7.68
N PHE A 69 -5.32 -14.60 7.49
CA PHE A 69 -4.74 -14.81 6.15
C PHE A 69 -4.73 -16.25 5.68
N LEU A 70 -4.35 -17.20 6.54
CA LEU A 70 -4.24 -18.61 6.15
C LEU A 70 -5.57 -19.35 6.28
N MET A 71 -6.29 -19.13 7.38
CA MET A 71 -7.55 -19.82 7.68
C MET A 71 -8.78 -18.99 7.32
N GLY A 72 -8.64 -17.67 7.26
CA GLY A 72 -9.72 -16.73 6.98
C GLY A 72 -9.95 -16.46 5.50
N ASN A 73 -10.99 -15.68 5.20
CA ASN A 73 -11.40 -15.37 3.83
C ASN A 73 -10.46 -14.38 3.12
N VAL A 74 -9.62 -13.64 3.86
CA VAL A 74 -8.80 -12.55 3.30
C VAL A 74 -7.76 -13.10 2.33
N GLY A 75 -7.05 -14.18 2.69
CA GLY A 75 -6.02 -14.77 1.81
C GLY A 75 -6.60 -15.29 0.49
N VAL A 76 -7.72 -16.02 0.56
CA VAL A 76 -8.43 -16.52 -0.63
C VAL A 76 -8.96 -15.37 -1.48
N SER A 77 -9.48 -14.31 -0.84
CA SER A 77 -9.97 -13.12 -1.54
C SER A 77 -8.88 -12.40 -2.32
N ILE A 78 -7.64 -12.37 -1.81
CA ILE A 78 -6.49 -11.81 -2.55
C ILE A 78 -6.25 -12.59 -3.84
N ILE A 79 -6.19 -13.93 -3.78
CA ILE A 79 -5.96 -14.77 -4.97
C ILE A 79 -7.08 -14.58 -5.99
N LEU A 80 -8.34 -14.66 -5.55
CA LEU A 80 -9.50 -14.44 -6.43
C LEU A 80 -9.48 -13.03 -7.03
N SER A 81 -9.07 -12.02 -6.27
CA SER A 81 -9.02 -10.65 -6.77
C SER A 81 -8.00 -10.47 -7.90
N VAL A 82 -6.81 -11.07 -7.79
CA VAL A 82 -5.78 -10.99 -8.83
C VAL A 82 -6.24 -11.75 -10.08
N MET A 83 -6.84 -12.93 -9.91
CA MET A 83 -7.44 -13.68 -11.02
C MET A 83 -8.48 -12.87 -11.78
N VAL A 84 -9.42 -12.24 -11.06
CA VAL A 84 -10.48 -11.42 -11.67
C VAL A 84 -9.89 -10.15 -12.29
N GLY A 85 -8.96 -9.48 -11.62
CA GLY A 85 -8.28 -8.29 -12.15
C GLY A 85 -7.60 -8.57 -13.50
N ARG A 86 -6.84 -9.67 -13.59
CA ARG A 86 -6.21 -10.11 -14.85
C ARG A 86 -7.22 -10.49 -15.92
N ALA A 87 -8.34 -11.11 -15.55
CA ALA A 87 -9.43 -11.40 -16.48
C ALA A 87 -10.08 -10.11 -17.03
N LEU A 88 -10.35 -9.12 -16.17
CA LEU A 88 -10.91 -7.82 -16.55
C LEU A 88 -9.95 -7.03 -17.46
N GLU A 89 -8.66 -7.00 -17.11
CA GLU A 89 -7.62 -6.38 -17.92
C GLU A 89 -7.59 -7.00 -19.34
N ARG A 90 -7.70 -8.32 -19.44
CA ARG A 90 -7.77 -9.05 -20.72
C ARG A 90 -9.04 -8.75 -21.53
N MET A 91 -10.14 -8.42 -20.88
CA MET A 91 -11.38 -8.00 -21.55
C MET A 91 -11.35 -6.52 -22.00
N GLY A 92 -10.23 -5.82 -21.79
CA GLY A 92 -10.06 -4.43 -22.19
C GLY A 92 -10.65 -3.40 -21.22
N PHE A 93 -10.90 -3.80 -19.96
CA PHE A 93 -11.44 -2.90 -18.95
C PHE A 93 -10.50 -1.71 -18.68
N THR A 94 -9.19 -1.93 -18.60
CA THR A 94 -8.17 -0.87 -18.46
C THR A 94 -8.22 0.13 -19.60
N ASP A 95 -8.29 -0.36 -20.85
CA ASP A 95 -8.38 0.47 -22.05
C ASP A 95 -9.67 1.31 -22.06
N ALA A 96 -10.80 0.70 -21.67
CA ALA A 96 -12.09 1.39 -21.58
C ALA A 96 -12.09 2.50 -20.53
N LEU A 97 -11.55 2.24 -19.33
CA LEU A 97 -11.43 3.25 -18.28
C LEU A 97 -10.53 4.42 -18.72
N ILE A 98 -9.37 4.13 -19.31
CA ILE A 98 -8.47 5.18 -19.80
C ILE A 98 -9.18 6.04 -20.86
N ARG A 99 -9.89 5.43 -21.82
CA ARG A 99 -10.65 6.14 -22.85
C ARG A 99 -11.80 6.99 -22.27
N LEU A 100 -12.37 6.60 -21.14
CA LEU A 100 -13.39 7.38 -20.45
C LEU A 100 -12.81 8.67 -19.85
N PHE A 101 -11.63 8.60 -19.23
CA PHE A 101 -11.04 9.72 -18.50
C PHE A 101 -10.11 10.63 -19.32
N VAL A 102 -9.51 10.12 -20.40
CA VAL A 102 -8.62 10.90 -21.28
C VAL A 102 -9.27 12.16 -21.85
N PRO A 103 -10.52 12.15 -22.34
CA PRO A 103 -11.20 13.36 -22.81
C PRO A 103 -11.36 14.43 -21.72
N LEU A 104 -11.57 14.00 -20.48
CA LEU A 104 -11.72 14.91 -19.34
C LEU A 104 -10.40 15.60 -19.00
N ALA A 105 -9.29 14.84 -18.97
CA ALA A 105 -7.96 15.41 -18.75
C ALA A 105 -7.56 16.44 -19.82
N ASN A 106 -7.86 16.15 -21.09
CA ASN A 106 -7.64 17.10 -22.19
C ASN A 106 -8.42 18.41 -22.00
N ARG A 107 -9.69 18.36 -21.57
CA ARG A 107 -10.49 19.56 -21.28
C ARG A 107 -9.92 20.39 -20.13
N MET A 108 -9.22 19.76 -19.19
CA MET A 108 -8.56 20.43 -18.06
C MET A 108 -7.22 21.08 -18.42
N LYS A 109 -6.75 20.90 -19.68
CA LYS A 109 -5.43 21.31 -20.18
C LYS A 109 -4.25 20.58 -19.52
N ILE A 110 -4.48 19.35 -19.08
CA ILE A 110 -3.47 18.48 -18.44
C ILE A 110 -3.13 17.34 -19.40
N ASN A 111 -1.90 16.84 -19.37
CA ASN A 111 -1.53 15.63 -20.12
C ASN A 111 -2.44 14.46 -19.70
N PRO A 112 -3.16 13.81 -20.62
CA PRO A 112 -4.11 12.76 -20.23
C PRO A 112 -3.47 11.50 -19.66
N ALA A 113 -2.16 11.31 -19.86
CA ALA A 113 -1.41 10.22 -19.26
C ALA A 113 -1.42 10.28 -17.71
N VAL A 114 -1.71 11.44 -17.10
CA VAL A 114 -1.79 11.63 -15.64
C VAL A 114 -2.79 10.68 -14.96
N VAL A 115 -3.82 10.23 -15.67
CA VAL A 115 -4.87 9.36 -15.12
C VAL A 115 -4.47 7.88 -15.18
N ILE A 116 -3.50 7.51 -16.02
CA ILE A 116 -3.11 6.12 -16.26
C ILE A 116 -2.64 5.42 -14.97
N PRO A 117 -1.76 6.01 -14.13
CA PRO A 117 -1.35 5.36 -12.88
C PRO A 117 -2.51 5.13 -11.92
N GLY A 118 -3.47 6.07 -11.83
CA GLY A 118 -4.65 5.90 -10.99
C GLY A 118 -5.54 4.74 -11.45
N VAL A 119 -5.78 4.62 -12.77
CA VAL A 119 -6.55 3.50 -13.34
C VAL A 119 -5.82 2.17 -13.13
N TYR A 120 -4.50 2.13 -13.30
CA TYR A 120 -3.72 0.93 -13.03
C TYR A 120 -3.71 0.55 -11.56
N ASN A 121 -3.72 1.52 -10.64
CA ASN A 121 -3.78 1.23 -9.21
C ASN A 121 -5.11 0.56 -8.83
N ILE A 122 -6.22 0.95 -9.46
CA ILE A 122 -7.53 0.33 -9.21
C ILE A 122 -7.51 -1.18 -9.54
N LEU A 123 -6.82 -1.58 -10.61
CA LEU A 123 -6.82 -2.95 -11.12
C LEU A 123 -5.64 -3.79 -10.62
N GLY A 124 -4.51 -3.15 -10.39
CA GLY A 124 -3.27 -3.77 -9.93
C GLY A 124 -2.93 -3.34 -8.51
N ASP A 125 -1.66 -3.00 -8.34
CA ASP A 125 -1.12 -2.41 -7.12
C ASP A 125 -0.33 -1.13 -7.44
N ILE A 126 0.08 -0.43 -6.38
CA ILE A 126 0.80 0.82 -6.49
C ILE A 126 2.16 0.68 -7.20
N ASN A 127 2.73 -0.53 -7.14
CA ASN A 127 4.01 -0.85 -7.76
C ASN A 127 3.88 -1.00 -9.28
N ALA A 128 2.89 -1.77 -9.73
CA ALA A 128 2.55 -1.92 -11.14
C ALA A 128 2.17 -0.56 -11.74
N ALA A 129 1.37 0.23 -11.02
CA ALA A 129 0.99 1.57 -11.43
C ALA A 129 2.21 2.47 -11.66
N GLY A 130 3.21 2.45 -10.77
CA GLY A 130 4.45 3.23 -10.94
C GLY A 130 5.37 2.72 -12.05
N ARG A 131 5.55 1.40 -12.15
CA ARG A 131 6.42 0.76 -13.17
C ARG A 131 5.89 0.92 -14.59
N ILE A 132 4.56 0.91 -14.76
CA ILE A 132 3.90 1.06 -16.06
C ILE A 132 3.65 2.54 -16.36
N GLY A 133 3.09 3.26 -15.39
CA GLY A 133 2.68 4.66 -15.56
C GLY A 133 3.86 5.62 -15.74
N GLY A 134 4.96 5.42 -15.02
CA GLY A 134 6.15 6.29 -15.10
C GLY A 134 6.72 6.41 -16.52
N PRO A 135 7.07 5.30 -17.20
CA PRO A 135 7.63 5.35 -18.55
C PRO A 135 6.65 5.89 -19.58
N ILE A 136 5.34 5.58 -19.46
CA ILE A 136 4.30 6.11 -20.35
C ILE A 136 4.22 7.63 -20.22
N MET A 137 4.27 8.14 -19.00
CA MET A 137 4.28 9.59 -18.75
C MET A 137 5.48 10.26 -19.41
N LYS A 138 6.67 9.66 -19.35
CA LYS A 138 7.85 10.18 -20.08
C LYS A 138 7.63 10.19 -21.58
N GLN A 139 7.16 9.07 -22.14
CA GLN A 139 6.92 8.93 -23.58
C GLN A 139 5.86 9.91 -24.08
N ALA A 140 4.82 10.17 -23.28
CA ALA A 140 3.79 11.16 -23.55
C ALA A 140 4.28 12.61 -23.38
N GLY A 141 5.54 12.82 -22.99
CA GLY A 141 6.09 14.14 -22.70
C GLY A 141 5.39 14.81 -21.51
N ALA A 142 5.00 14.08 -20.48
CA ALA A 142 4.46 14.69 -19.27
C ALA A 142 5.55 15.48 -18.54
N THR A 143 5.20 16.67 -18.04
CA THR A 143 6.11 17.47 -17.21
C THR A 143 6.34 16.79 -15.84
N ARG A 144 7.35 17.24 -15.10
CA ARG A 144 7.57 16.75 -13.71
C ARG A 144 6.38 17.05 -12.80
N ASP A 145 5.74 18.21 -12.99
CA ASP A 145 4.51 18.61 -12.30
C ASP A 145 3.37 17.63 -12.58
N GLU A 146 3.18 17.24 -13.84
CA GLU A 146 2.16 16.26 -14.23
C GLU A 146 2.45 14.87 -13.66
N GLN A 147 3.72 14.46 -13.61
CA GLN A 147 4.13 13.22 -12.96
C GLN A 147 3.84 13.25 -11.45
N CYS A 148 4.08 14.37 -10.75
CA CYS A 148 3.70 14.56 -9.35
C CYS A 148 2.17 14.52 -9.16
N ILE A 149 1.40 15.16 -10.03
CA ILE A 149 -0.07 15.08 -10.01
C ILE A 149 -0.52 13.62 -10.16
N ALA A 150 0.10 12.86 -11.06
CA ALA A 150 -0.26 11.47 -11.29
C ALA A 150 0.02 10.60 -10.05
N ILE A 151 1.13 10.83 -9.34
CA ILE A 151 1.43 10.18 -8.06
C ILE A 151 0.36 10.50 -7.01
N ALA A 152 0.05 11.79 -6.82
CA ALA A 152 -0.95 12.20 -5.84
C ALA A 152 -2.35 11.64 -6.17
N THR A 153 -2.71 11.56 -7.45
CA THR A 153 -3.97 10.98 -7.96
C THR A 153 -4.00 9.45 -7.78
N MET A 154 -2.87 8.78 -8.01
CA MET A 154 -2.72 7.35 -7.77
C MET A 154 -2.93 7.00 -6.29
N VAL A 155 -2.36 7.79 -5.38
CA VAL A 155 -2.57 7.65 -3.92
C VAL A 155 -4.03 7.91 -3.52
N GLN A 156 -4.79 8.60 -4.36
CA GLN A 156 -6.24 8.80 -4.21
C GLN A 156 -7.06 7.73 -4.94
N SER A 157 -6.42 6.74 -5.53
CA SER A 157 -7.12 5.66 -6.19
C SER A 157 -7.15 4.44 -5.29
N GLN A 158 -8.10 3.55 -5.57
CA GLN A 158 -8.20 2.26 -4.91
C GLN A 158 -6.86 1.52 -4.97
N GLN A 159 -6.42 0.93 -3.84
CA GLN A 159 -5.12 0.27 -3.75
C GLN A 159 -5.05 -1.07 -4.51
N SER A 160 -6.18 -1.80 -4.51
CA SER A 160 -6.29 -3.10 -5.13
C SER A 160 -7.74 -3.51 -5.32
N PHE A 161 -7.96 -4.43 -6.26
CA PHE A 161 -9.27 -5.01 -6.52
C PHE A 161 -9.81 -5.83 -5.32
N SER A 162 -8.96 -6.51 -4.53
CA SER A 162 -9.43 -7.24 -3.33
C SER A 162 -9.97 -6.30 -2.27
N CYS A 163 -9.23 -5.24 -1.96
CA CYS A 163 -9.66 -4.21 -1.02
C CYS A 163 -11.01 -3.62 -1.47
N PHE A 164 -11.20 -3.43 -2.77
CA PHE A 164 -12.45 -2.90 -3.34
C PHE A 164 -13.62 -3.85 -3.08
N MET A 165 -13.45 -5.14 -3.42
CA MET A 165 -14.49 -6.15 -3.26
C MET A 165 -14.87 -6.38 -1.80
N LEU A 166 -13.90 -6.49 -0.89
CA LEU A 166 -14.16 -6.61 0.55
C LEU A 166 -14.89 -5.36 1.08
N GLY A 167 -14.48 -4.18 0.59
CA GLY A 167 -15.12 -2.92 0.92
C GLY A 167 -16.58 -2.85 0.45
N LEU A 168 -16.89 -3.33 -0.76
CA LEU A 168 -18.27 -3.40 -1.25
C LEU A 168 -19.15 -4.31 -0.37
N ILE A 169 -18.60 -5.44 0.07
CA ILE A 169 -19.33 -6.34 0.97
C ILE A 169 -19.57 -5.65 2.32
N ALA A 170 -18.57 -4.96 2.88
CA ALA A 170 -18.72 -4.22 4.12
C ALA A 170 -19.79 -3.09 4.01
N LEU A 171 -19.79 -2.32 2.92
CA LEU A 171 -20.82 -1.31 2.66
C LEU A 171 -22.22 -1.93 2.57
N SER A 172 -22.34 -3.06 1.88
CA SER A 172 -23.61 -3.78 1.77
C SER A 172 -24.11 -4.31 3.11
N LEU A 173 -23.23 -4.84 3.95
CA LEU A 173 -23.58 -5.33 5.30
C LEU A 173 -24.02 -4.19 6.23
N ALA A 174 -23.50 -2.98 6.02
CA ALA A 174 -23.90 -1.78 6.72
C ALA A 174 -25.19 -1.12 6.16
N GLY A 175 -25.82 -1.72 5.15
CA GLY A 175 -27.04 -1.21 4.53
C GLY A 175 -26.83 0.01 3.61
N ILE A 176 -25.59 0.26 3.16
CA ILE A 176 -25.22 1.48 2.44
C ILE A 176 -25.26 1.24 0.93
N ASN A 177 -25.90 2.15 0.19
CA ASN A 177 -25.79 2.13 -1.26
C ASN A 177 -24.34 2.42 -1.69
N ALA A 178 -23.64 1.39 -2.17
CA ALA A 178 -22.23 1.50 -2.53
C ALA A 178 -21.99 2.39 -3.76
N PHE A 179 -22.96 2.52 -4.68
CA PHE A 179 -22.72 3.17 -5.97
C PHE A 179 -22.27 4.64 -5.85
N PRO A 180 -22.96 5.51 -5.08
CA PRO A 180 -22.50 6.88 -4.89
C PRO A 180 -21.14 6.97 -4.17
N VAL A 181 -20.89 6.09 -3.19
CA VAL A 181 -19.60 6.05 -2.47
C VAL A 181 -18.48 5.73 -3.45
N VAL A 182 -18.63 4.70 -4.27
CA VAL A 182 -17.64 4.30 -5.28
C VAL A 182 -17.40 5.41 -6.29
N LEU A 183 -18.46 6.03 -6.81
CA LEU A 183 -18.34 7.11 -7.77
C LEU A 183 -17.54 8.30 -7.19
N CYS A 184 -17.83 8.70 -5.94
CA CYS A 184 -17.18 9.83 -5.28
C CYS A 184 -15.78 9.51 -4.73
N ALA A 185 -15.54 8.29 -4.24
CA ALA A 185 -14.30 7.94 -3.54
C ALA A 185 -13.24 7.31 -4.43
N VAL A 186 -13.65 6.65 -5.53
CA VAL A 186 -12.75 5.92 -6.44
C VAL A 186 -12.61 6.63 -7.78
N PHE A 187 -13.71 7.00 -8.42
CA PHE A 187 -13.66 7.56 -9.79
C PHE A 187 -13.53 9.08 -9.83
N ALA A 188 -14.25 9.83 -8.99
CA ALA A 188 -14.17 11.28 -8.97
C ALA A 188 -12.74 11.82 -8.70
N PRO A 189 -11.91 11.21 -7.84
CA PRO A 189 -10.54 11.66 -7.63
C PRO A 189 -9.66 11.63 -8.88
N LEU A 190 -9.92 10.72 -9.83
CA LEU A 190 -9.20 10.66 -11.12
C LEU A 190 -9.36 11.93 -11.96
N VAL A 191 -10.36 12.76 -11.66
CA VAL A 191 -10.62 14.03 -12.35
C VAL A 191 -10.37 15.22 -11.41
N ILE A 192 -10.90 15.16 -10.19
CA ILE A 192 -10.84 16.26 -9.22
C ILE A 192 -9.40 16.52 -8.77
N VAL A 193 -8.63 15.46 -8.48
CA VAL A 193 -7.25 15.63 -7.95
C VAL A 193 -6.34 16.26 -9.01
N PRO A 194 -6.31 15.78 -10.27
CA PRO A 194 -5.58 16.48 -11.32
C PRO A 194 -6.02 17.92 -11.52
N PHE A 195 -7.32 18.18 -11.52
CA PHE A 195 -7.85 19.53 -11.68
C PHE A 195 -7.35 20.47 -10.57
N VAL A 196 -7.55 20.10 -9.30
CA VAL A 196 -7.19 20.93 -8.16
C VAL A 196 -5.68 21.17 -8.11
N LEU A 197 -4.87 20.10 -8.27
CA LEU A 197 -3.42 20.21 -8.18
C LEU A 197 -2.82 21.00 -9.35
N SER A 198 -3.38 20.89 -10.56
CA SER A 198 -2.93 21.67 -11.73
C SER A 198 -3.10 23.18 -11.56
N ARG A 199 -4.05 23.62 -10.71
CA ARG A 199 -4.35 25.04 -10.47
C ARG A 199 -3.67 25.60 -9.22
N THR A 200 -3.31 24.73 -8.29
CA THR A 200 -2.81 25.13 -6.97
C THR A 200 -1.30 25.01 -6.89
N ILE A 201 -0.80 23.77 -6.85
CA ILE A 201 0.59 23.40 -6.53
C ILE A 201 1.41 23.19 -7.80
N TYR A 202 0.96 22.31 -8.70
CA TYR A 202 1.71 21.81 -9.85
C TYR A 202 1.20 22.44 -11.14
N ARG A 203 1.64 23.67 -11.42
CA ARG A 203 1.03 24.53 -12.45
C ARG A 203 1.57 24.31 -13.86
N ASN A 204 2.73 23.67 -14.01
CA ASN A 204 3.32 23.44 -15.32
C ASN A 204 2.66 22.23 -16.01
N THR A 205 1.46 22.42 -16.53
CA THR A 205 0.66 21.39 -17.20
C THR A 205 0.46 21.74 -18.68
N ARG A 206 0.45 20.72 -19.54
CA ARG A 206 0.27 20.87 -20.98
C ARG A 206 -0.66 19.81 -21.55
N ALA A 207 -1.66 20.25 -22.30
CA ALA A 207 -2.45 19.33 -23.11
C ALA A 207 -1.60 18.78 -24.24
N VAL A 208 -1.44 17.47 -24.30
CA VAL A 208 -0.82 16.76 -25.42
C VAL A 208 -1.88 15.90 -26.07
N ALA A 209 -2.00 16.01 -27.39
CA ALA A 209 -2.80 15.04 -28.15
C ALA A 209 -2.08 13.69 -28.08
N LEU A 210 -2.62 12.76 -27.29
CA LEU A 210 -2.19 11.36 -27.32
C LEU A 210 -2.58 10.80 -28.69
N LYS A 211 -1.67 10.91 -29.67
CA LYS A 211 -1.89 10.37 -31.02
C LYS A 211 -1.97 8.85 -31.01
N ASP A 212 -1.26 8.19 -30.10
CA ASP A 212 -1.20 6.72 -29.99
C ASP A 212 -1.11 6.31 -28.51
N LEU A 213 -2.26 6.10 -27.86
CA LEU A 213 -2.26 5.36 -26.60
C LEU A 213 -1.92 3.89 -26.91
N PRO A 214 -0.89 3.30 -26.29
CA PRO A 214 -0.66 1.87 -26.45
C PRO A 214 -1.87 1.10 -25.96
N SER A 215 -2.18 -0.02 -26.62
CA SER A 215 -3.21 -0.94 -26.12
C SER A 215 -2.70 -1.59 -24.83
N PHE A 216 -3.45 -1.43 -23.76
CA PHE A 216 -3.14 -2.05 -22.47
C PHE A 216 -3.73 -3.45 -22.35
N THR A 217 -4.64 -3.84 -23.24
CA THR A 217 -5.23 -5.19 -23.29
C THR A 217 -4.18 -6.27 -23.64
N PRO A 218 -3.89 -7.24 -22.75
CA PRO A 218 -3.00 -8.36 -23.03
C PRO A 218 -3.56 -9.32 -24.09
N LYS A 219 -2.68 -9.92 -24.88
CA LYS A 219 -3.02 -10.92 -25.91
C LYS A 219 -2.87 -12.39 -25.43
N THR A 220 -2.51 -12.61 -24.18
CA THR A 220 -2.25 -13.95 -23.58
C THR A 220 -3.52 -14.79 -23.53
N PRO A 221 -3.53 -16.10 -23.90
CA PRO A 221 -4.74 -16.95 -23.91
C PRO A 221 -5.58 -16.92 -22.61
N PRO A 222 -6.94 -16.93 -22.66
CA PRO A 222 -7.78 -16.68 -21.47
C PRO A 222 -7.53 -17.63 -20.30
N PHE A 223 -7.35 -18.93 -20.62
CA PHE A 223 -7.03 -19.93 -19.61
C PHE A 223 -5.68 -19.65 -18.93
N GLN A 224 -4.66 -19.26 -19.71
CA GLN A 224 -3.36 -18.90 -19.16
C GLN A 224 -3.45 -17.66 -18.27
N THR A 225 -4.22 -16.65 -18.67
CA THR A 225 -4.45 -15.43 -17.87
C THR A 225 -4.99 -15.75 -16.48
N ILE A 226 -5.99 -16.64 -16.38
CA ILE A 226 -6.63 -16.99 -15.10
C ILE A 226 -5.65 -17.76 -14.20
N PHE A 227 -4.97 -18.78 -14.73
CA PHE A 227 -4.02 -19.58 -13.94
C PHE A 227 -2.78 -18.78 -13.54
N GLN A 228 -2.28 -17.91 -14.42
CA GLN A 228 -1.18 -17.00 -14.07
C GLN A 228 -1.62 -16.00 -13.01
N GLY A 229 -2.81 -15.43 -13.12
CA GLY A 229 -3.36 -14.55 -12.08
C GLY A 229 -3.51 -15.25 -10.73
N ALA A 230 -3.88 -16.54 -10.72
CA ALA A 230 -3.94 -17.32 -9.48
C ALA A 230 -2.55 -17.52 -8.85
N ARG A 231 -1.54 -17.83 -9.66
CA ARG A 231 -0.15 -17.98 -9.21
C ARG A 231 0.42 -16.66 -8.70
N GLU A 232 0.21 -15.57 -9.43
CA GLU A 232 0.60 -14.23 -9.03
C GLU A 232 -0.07 -13.83 -7.70
N GLY A 233 -1.36 -14.12 -7.53
CA GLY A 233 -2.07 -13.89 -6.27
C GLY A 233 -1.51 -14.69 -5.10
N ALA A 234 -1.12 -15.95 -5.32
CA ALA A 234 -0.49 -16.78 -4.29
C ALA A 234 0.93 -16.28 -3.95
N GLU A 235 1.73 -15.92 -4.95
CA GLU A 235 3.06 -15.34 -4.76
C GLU A 235 2.97 -14.03 -3.96
N LEU A 236 2.03 -13.14 -4.32
CA LEU A 236 1.79 -11.89 -3.61
C LEU A 236 1.38 -12.14 -2.15
N LEU A 237 0.46 -13.08 -1.91
CA LEU A 237 0.02 -13.43 -0.57
C LEU A 237 1.17 -13.93 0.32
N PHE A 238 1.91 -14.94 -0.15
CA PHE A 238 2.90 -15.65 0.67
C PHE A 238 4.27 -14.97 0.73
N LEU A 239 4.69 -14.28 -0.33
CA LEU A 239 6.03 -13.69 -0.41
C LEU A 239 6.04 -12.22 0.01
N LEU A 240 4.91 -11.52 -0.11
CA LEU A 240 4.84 -10.08 0.17
C LEU A 240 3.92 -9.77 1.35
N VAL A 241 2.64 -10.16 1.26
CA VAL A 241 1.61 -9.70 2.20
C VAL A 241 1.80 -10.27 3.60
N ILE A 242 1.88 -11.60 3.75
CA ILE A 242 2.06 -12.24 5.05
C ILE A 242 3.37 -11.79 5.74
N PRO A 243 4.53 -11.80 5.06
CA PRO A 243 5.78 -11.33 5.67
C PRO A 243 5.73 -9.86 6.10
N ALA A 244 5.18 -8.97 5.26
CA ALA A 244 5.08 -7.55 5.60
C ALA A 244 4.22 -7.32 6.86
N ILE A 245 3.10 -8.03 6.96
CA ILE A 245 2.19 -7.94 8.11
C ILE A 245 2.84 -8.52 9.37
N ALA A 246 3.56 -9.63 9.26
CA ALA A 246 4.32 -10.17 10.38
C ALA A 246 5.34 -9.16 10.92
N VAL A 247 6.08 -8.47 10.03
CA VAL A 247 7.01 -7.41 10.43
C VAL A 247 6.27 -6.27 11.16
N ILE A 248 5.21 -5.71 10.58
CA ILE A 248 4.49 -4.58 11.19
C ILE A 248 3.88 -4.95 12.54
N TYR A 249 3.14 -6.06 12.63
CA TYR A 249 2.51 -6.45 13.88
C TYR A 249 3.50 -6.93 14.94
N SER A 250 4.66 -7.46 14.54
CA SER A 250 5.74 -7.75 15.48
C SER A 250 6.33 -6.46 16.07
N LEU A 251 6.54 -5.42 15.26
CA LEU A 251 6.99 -4.11 15.76
C LEU A 251 5.93 -3.50 16.69
N ILE A 252 4.65 -3.61 16.36
CA ILE A 252 3.55 -3.18 17.23
C ILE A 252 3.59 -3.94 18.56
N GLY A 253 3.70 -5.28 18.54
CA GLY A 253 3.77 -6.10 19.74
C GLY A 253 4.98 -5.77 20.63
N LEU A 254 6.12 -5.43 20.02
CA LEU A 254 7.31 -4.96 20.74
C LEU A 254 7.09 -3.57 21.36
N LEU A 255 6.50 -2.62 20.61
CA LEU A 255 6.21 -1.28 21.12
C LEU A 255 5.16 -1.29 22.23
N ASP A 256 4.20 -2.23 22.18
CA ASP A 256 3.19 -2.41 23.23
C ASP A 256 3.83 -2.98 24.50
N TYR A 257 4.75 -3.94 24.36
CA TYR A 257 5.54 -4.47 25.48
C TYR A 257 6.35 -3.37 26.19
N ILE A 258 6.96 -2.44 25.43
CA ILE A 258 7.73 -1.31 25.98
C ILE A 258 6.81 -0.19 26.50
N GLY A 259 5.49 -0.25 26.23
CA GLY A 259 4.50 0.73 26.68
C GLY A 259 4.41 2.00 25.82
N VAL A 260 5.05 2.02 24.64
CA VAL A 260 5.06 3.17 23.71
C VAL A 260 3.87 3.14 22.75
N TRP A 261 3.31 1.96 22.47
CA TRP A 261 2.24 1.82 21.48
C TRP A 261 0.92 2.46 21.91
N LYS A 262 0.50 2.30 23.18
CA LYS A 262 -0.83 2.77 23.65
C LYS A 262 -1.08 4.27 23.43
N PRO A 263 -0.17 5.20 23.79
CA PRO A 263 -0.37 6.62 23.51
C PRO A 263 -0.52 6.92 22.02
N PHE A 264 0.24 6.23 21.17
CA PHE A 264 0.16 6.37 19.71
C PHE A 264 -1.18 5.85 19.18
N GLU A 265 -1.60 4.66 19.61
CA GLU A 265 -2.88 4.06 19.23
C GLU A 265 -4.07 4.94 19.63
N GLN A 266 -4.05 5.50 20.84
CA GLN A 266 -5.11 6.40 21.32
C GLN A 266 -5.17 7.70 20.52
N SER A 267 -4.01 8.30 20.24
CA SER A 267 -3.95 9.54 19.45
C SER A 267 -4.48 9.33 18.04
N LEU A 268 -4.05 8.25 17.39
CA LEU A 268 -4.50 7.91 16.04
C LEU A 268 -5.99 7.52 16.03
N SER A 269 -6.46 6.78 17.04
CA SER A 269 -7.88 6.43 17.18
C SER A 269 -8.77 7.66 17.34
N GLY A 270 -8.35 8.64 18.16
CA GLY A 270 -9.08 9.89 18.32
C GLY A 270 -9.16 10.68 17.01
N PHE A 271 -8.04 10.79 16.29
CA PHE A 271 -8.02 11.43 14.97
C PHE A 271 -8.92 10.73 13.96
N LEU A 272 -8.84 9.39 13.87
CA LEU A 272 -9.65 8.60 12.94
C LEU A 272 -11.16 8.72 13.25
N GLY A 273 -11.53 8.61 14.52
CA GLY A 273 -12.91 8.84 14.94
C GLY A 273 -13.41 10.25 14.60
N PHE A 274 -12.55 11.25 14.78
CA PHE A 274 -12.86 12.64 14.43
C PHE A 274 -13.14 12.81 12.92
N VAL A 275 -12.35 12.19 12.04
CA VAL A 275 -12.58 12.25 10.58
C VAL A 275 -13.65 11.27 10.09
N GLY A 276 -14.31 10.53 10.99
CA GLY A 276 -15.40 9.62 10.65
C GLY A 276 -14.96 8.26 10.16
N VAL A 277 -13.80 7.77 10.58
CA VAL A 277 -13.26 6.45 10.25
C VAL A 277 -13.34 5.55 11.48
N HIS A 278 -13.76 4.28 11.29
CA HIS A 278 -13.65 3.29 12.35
C HIS A 278 -12.18 3.12 12.80
N PRO A 279 -11.83 3.41 14.08
CA PRO A 279 -10.44 3.49 14.52
C PRO A 279 -9.61 2.25 14.27
N GLY A 280 -10.10 1.07 14.67
CA GLY A 280 -9.32 -0.17 14.59
C GLY A 280 -8.95 -0.52 13.14
N THR A 281 -9.92 -0.49 12.24
CA THR A 281 -9.69 -0.78 10.82
C THR A 281 -8.90 0.34 10.14
N GLY A 282 -9.08 1.60 10.55
CA GLY A 282 -8.30 2.72 10.03
C GLY A 282 -6.81 2.63 10.39
N ILE A 283 -6.48 2.24 11.63
CA ILE A 283 -5.10 1.98 12.05
C ILE A 283 -4.50 0.85 11.23
N THR A 284 -5.24 -0.26 11.07
CA THR A 284 -4.81 -1.38 10.23
C THR A 284 -4.54 -0.94 8.79
N ALA A 285 -5.39 -0.09 8.20
CA ALA A 285 -5.21 0.41 6.84
C ALA A 285 -3.95 1.28 6.71
N ILE A 286 -3.67 2.13 7.70
CA ILE A 286 -2.50 3.03 7.70
C ILE A 286 -1.20 2.26 7.92
N MET A 287 -1.19 1.34 8.88
CA MET A 287 0.03 0.73 9.37
C MET A 287 0.40 -0.56 8.63
N ALA A 288 -0.59 -1.38 8.29
CA ALA A 288 -0.37 -2.74 7.81
C ALA A 288 -0.87 -2.94 6.38
N SER A 289 -2.19 -2.90 6.16
CA SER A 289 -2.78 -3.15 4.84
C SER A 289 -4.26 -2.74 4.80
N PRO A 290 -4.67 -1.92 3.81
CA PRO A 290 -6.08 -1.68 3.51
C PRO A 290 -6.91 -2.93 3.22
N THR A 291 -6.35 -3.93 2.54
CA THR A 291 -7.07 -5.19 2.28
C THR A 291 -7.40 -5.92 3.58
N LEU A 292 -6.45 -6.00 4.52
CA LEU A 292 -6.70 -6.56 5.85
C LEU A 292 -7.76 -5.76 6.60
N ALA A 293 -7.66 -4.42 6.56
CA ALA A 293 -8.62 -3.54 7.22
C ALA A 293 -10.04 -3.74 6.70
N MET A 294 -10.24 -3.96 5.39
CA MET A 294 -11.56 -4.24 4.82
C MET A 294 -12.07 -5.64 5.18
N GLY A 295 -11.18 -6.64 5.27
CA GLY A 295 -11.53 -7.95 5.79
C GLY A 295 -12.07 -7.88 7.23
N GLN A 296 -11.38 -7.15 8.10
CA GLN A 296 -11.83 -6.90 9.47
C GLN A 296 -13.12 -6.07 9.52
N LEU A 297 -13.24 -5.06 8.66
CA LEU A 297 -14.43 -4.21 8.59
C LEU A 297 -15.67 -5.03 8.22
N GLN A 298 -15.56 -6.00 7.31
CA GLN A 298 -16.66 -6.86 6.90
C GLN A 298 -17.28 -7.62 8.09
N GLU A 299 -16.47 -8.06 9.04
CA GLU A 299 -16.94 -8.82 10.22
C GLU A 299 -17.77 -7.97 11.19
N ILE A 300 -17.50 -6.66 11.21
CA ILE A 300 -18.12 -5.71 12.17
C ILE A 300 -19.05 -4.69 11.51
N ALA A 301 -19.14 -4.64 10.18
CA ALA A 301 -19.81 -3.57 9.45
C ALA A 301 -21.30 -3.43 9.81
N ALA A 302 -21.98 -4.55 10.08
CA ALA A 302 -23.39 -4.56 10.45
C ALA A 302 -23.68 -4.01 11.86
N SER A 303 -22.67 -3.88 12.72
CA SER A 303 -22.82 -3.53 14.14
C SER A 303 -22.26 -2.15 14.51
N ILE A 304 -21.70 -1.42 13.55
CA ILE A 304 -21.12 -0.09 13.77
C ILE A 304 -21.85 0.98 12.94
N ASP A 305 -21.67 2.23 13.32
CA ASP A 305 -22.25 3.38 12.61
C ASP A 305 -21.86 3.36 11.12
N PRO A 306 -22.84 3.40 10.18
CA PRO A 306 -22.61 3.44 8.74
C PRO A 306 -21.57 4.49 8.29
N ARG A 307 -21.50 5.63 9.00
CA ARG A 307 -20.50 6.68 8.71
C ARG A 307 -19.09 6.15 8.90
N LEU A 308 -18.84 5.39 9.95
CA LEU A 308 -17.53 4.82 10.26
C LEU A 308 -17.13 3.74 9.24
N VAL A 309 -18.12 3.01 8.70
CA VAL A 309 -17.93 2.06 7.60
C VAL A 309 -17.53 2.79 6.32
N VAL A 310 -18.27 3.84 5.94
CA VAL A 310 -17.95 4.65 4.75
C VAL A 310 -16.58 5.30 4.89
N GLY A 311 -16.28 5.92 6.03
CA GLY A 311 -14.98 6.55 6.24
C GLY A 311 -13.83 5.53 6.16
N ALA A 312 -13.99 4.36 6.79
CA ALA A 312 -13.00 3.29 6.71
C ALA A 312 -12.81 2.79 5.27
N PHE A 313 -13.89 2.60 4.52
CA PHE A 313 -13.83 2.24 3.10
C PHE A 313 -13.07 3.28 2.28
N VAL A 314 -13.42 4.57 2.42
CA VAL A 314 -12.79 5.66 1.65
C VAL A 314 -11.30 5.79 1.99
N LEU A 315 -10.93 5.60 3.26
CA LEU A 315 -9.53 5.62 3.70
C LEU A 315 -8.76 4.42 3.13
N ALA A 316 -9.34 3.23 3.16
CA ALA A 316 -8.75 2.02 2.60
C ALA A 316 -8.63 2.08 1.07
N ALA A 317 -9.51 2.84 0.41
CA ALA A 317 -9.45 3.16 -1.00
C ALA A 317 -8.37 4.23 -1.32
N SER A 318 -7.12 4.01 -0.89
CA SER A 318 -6.02 4.95 -1.07
C SER A 318 -4.66 4.27 -1.22
N GLY A 319 -3.60 5.06 -1.43
CA GLY A 319 -2.22 4.60 -1.51
C GLY A 319 -1.56 4.25 -0.17
N LEU A 320 -2.33 4.04 0.89
CA LEU A 320 -1.86 3.43 2.13
C LEU A 320 -1.55 1.94 1.91
N PRO A 321 -0.70 1.28 2.73
CA PRO A 321 -0.13 1.71 4.02
C PRO A 321 1.05 2.70 3.91
N LEU A 322 1.53 3.18 5.07
CA LEU A 322 2.68 4.10 5.14
C LEU A 322 3.97 3.55 4.50
N SER A 323 4.16 2.23 4.47
CA SER A 323 5.30 1.62 3.76
C SER A 323 5.29 1.95 2.26
N ASP A 324 4.11 2.08 1.66
CA ASP A 324 3.95 2.38 0.26
C ASP A 324 4.27 3.85 0.02
N VAL A 325 3.70 4.73 0.85
CA VAL A 325 3.90 6.19 0.78
C VAL A 325 5.36 6.58 1.02
N LEU A 326 5.98 6.01 2.05
CA LEU A 326 7.33 6.41 2.49
C LEU A 326 8.46 5.65 1.79
N GLY A 327 8.18 4.45 1.27
CA GLY A 327 9.19 3.56 0.70
C GLY A 327 8.96 3.23 -0.77
N GLN A 328 7.84 2.57 -1.09
CA GLN A 328 7.64 1.98 -2.42
C GLN A 328 7.44 3.05 -3.51
N ILE A 329 6.59 4.05 -3.25
CA ILE A 329 6.32 5.13 -4.22
C ILE A 329 7.61 5.89 -4.55
N PRO A 330 8.39 6.42 -3.58
CA PRO A 330 9.64 7.11 -3.88
C PRO A 330 10.62 6.26 -4.69
N ALA A 331 10.82 4.99 -4.30
CA ALA A 331 11.78 4.10 -4.94
C ALA A 331 11.41 3.77 -6.39
N ILE A 332 10.13 3.47 -6.65
CA ILE A 332 9.68 3.09 -8.00
C ILE A 332 9.63 4.30 -8.92
N TRP A 333 9.06 5.41 -8.45
CA TRP A 333 8.89 6.57 -9.30
C TRP A 333 10.23 7.23 -9.63
N SER A 334 11.21 7.24 -8.72
CA SER A 334 12.53 7.82 -9.04
C SER A 334 13.30 7.06 -10.12
N VAL A 335 13.01 5.76 -10.31
CA VAL A 335 13.65 4.92 -11.32
C VAL A 335 12.90 5.01 -12.65
N ASN A 336 11.57 5.07 -12.61
CA ASN A 336 10.73 4.92 -13.79
C ASN A 336 10.19 6.24 -14.35
N SER A 337 10.41 7.37 -13.67
CA SER A 337 9.92 8.70 -14.04
C SER A 337 11.04 9.75 -13.98
N ASP A 338 10.74 11.01 -14.29
CA ASP A 338 11.71 12.12 -14.24
C ASP A 338 11.71 12.81 -12.86
N VAL A 339 10.81 12.41 -11.95
CA VAL A 339 10.78 12.94 -10.59
C VAL A 339 11.82 12.26 -9.71
N THR A 340 12.36 13.01 -8.76
CA THR A 340 13.24 12.48 -7.71
C THR A 340 12.42 11.73 -6.66
N ALA A 341 13.09 10.89 -5.86
CA ALA A 341 12.44 10.22 -4.72
C ALA A 341 11.78 11.21 -3.75
N ARG A 342 12.39 12.38 -3.55
CA ARG A 342 11.85 13.44 -2.68
C ARG A 342 10.58 14.07 -3.27
N GLU A 343 10.56 14.35 -4.57
CA GLU A 343 9.37 14.88 -5.25
C GLU A 343 8.23 13.85 -5.22
N ALA A 344 8.53 12.58 -5.50
CA ALA A 344 7.56 11.49 -5.42
C ALA A 344 6.97 11.32 -4.02
N LEU A 345 7.81 11.36 -2.99
CA LEU A 345 7.38 11.33 -1.59
C LEU A 345 6.47 12.52 -1.25
N THR A 346 6.86 13.72 -1.68
CA THR A 346 6.09 14.94 -1.40
C THR A 346 4.71 14.87 -2.07
N ALA A 347 4.66 14.43 -3.32
CA ALA A 347 3.40 14.22 -4.05
C ALA A 347 2.51 13.16 -3.38
N ALA A 348 3.10 12.06 -2.90
CA ALA A 348 2.37 11.02 -2.19
C ALA A 348 1.77 11.54 -0.87
N ILE A 349 2.53 12.31 -0.09
CA ILE A 349 2.05 12.95 1.16
C ILE A 349 0.90 13.92 0.87
N ILE A 350 1.00 14.74 -0.18
CA ILE A 350 -0.10 15.63 -0.62
C ILE A 350 -1.34 14.79 -0.96
N GLY A 351 -1.16 13.68 -1.68
CA GLY A 351 -2.20 12.70 -1.96
C GLY A 351 -2.87 12.19 -0.68
N ILE A 352 -2.11 11.77 0.33
CA ILE A 352 -2.67 11.31 1.62
C ILE A 352 -3.41 12.41 2.38
N ILE A 353 -2.88 13.64 2.41
CA ILE A 353 -3.55 14.77 3.08
C ILE A 353 -4.90 15.04 2.42
N MET A 354 -4.93 15.12 1.10
CA MET A 354 -6.19 15.26 0.36
C MET A 354 -7.14 14.08 0.65
N ARG A 355 -6.63 12.89 0.95
CA ARG A 355 -7.46 11.69 1.18
C ARG A 355 -8.19 11.79 2.50
N PHE A 356 -7.53 12.26 3.57
CA PHE A 356 -8.21 12.54 4.83
C PHE A 356 -9.29 13.62 4.70
N ILE A 357 -9.08 14.61 3.82
CA ILE A 357 -10.13 15.59 3.49
C ILE A 357 -11.30 14.90 2.79
N THR A 358 -11.05 14.10 1.76
CA THR A 358 -12.08 13.33 1.04
C THR A 358 -12.85 12.38 1.95
N VAL A 359 -12.15 11.68 2.85
CA VAL A 359 -12.74 10.80 3.87
C VAL A 359 -13.72 11.59 4.72
N THR A 360 -13.30 12.73 5.26
CA THR A 360 -14.16 13.56 6.11
C THR A 360 -15.39 14.04 5.35
N ILE A 361 -15.22 14.52 4.12
CA ILE A 361 -16.33 15.01 3.29
C ILE A 361 -17.32 13.89 2.98
N ILE A 362 -16.86 12.70 2.56
CA ILE A 362 -17.75 11.60 2.19
C ILE A 362 -18.40 10.97 3.42
N ALA A 363 -17.64 10.74 4.49
CA ALA A 363 -18.15 10.12 5.72
C ALA A 363 -19.25 10.97 6.36
N PHE A 364 -19.05 12.29 6.47
CA PHE A 364 -20.04 13.17 7.09
C PHE A 364 -21.10 13.71 6.13
N GLY A 365 -20.71 14.02 4.89
CA GLY A 365 -21.59 14.67 3.93
C GLY A 365 -22.42 13.71 3.09
N LEU A 366 -21.84 12.58 2.67
CA LEU A 366 -22.52 11.65 1.76
C LEU A 366 -23.28 10.56 2.50
N THR A 367 -22.70 9.96 3.56
CA THR A 367 -23.34 8.85 4.29
C THR A 367 -24.80 9.10 4.70
N PRO A 368 -25.19 10.28 5.22
CA PRO A 368 -26.59 10.52 5.62
C PRO A 368 -27.61 10.43 4.47
N LEU A 369 -27.15 10.48 3.21
CA LEU A 369 -27.99 10.39 2.01
C LEU A 369 -28.08 8.96 1.46
N LEU A 370 -27.39 7.99 2.08
CA LEU A 370 -27.16 6.65 1.53
C LEU A 370 -27.70 5.49 2.40
N VAL A 371 -28.21 5.82 3.60
CA VAL A 371 -28.76 4.87 4.58
C VAL A 371 -30.28 4.90 4.54
#